data_AF-A0A7M5V9W5-F1
#
_entry.id   AF-A0A7M5V9W5-F1
#
_cell.length_a   1.000
_cell.length_b   1.000
_cell.length_c   1.000
_cell.angle_alpha   90.00
_cell.angle_beta   90.00
_cell.angle_gamma   90.00
#
_symmetry.space_group_name_H-M   'P 1'
#
loop_
_entity.id
_entity.type
_entity.pdbx_description
1 polymer ?
#
loop_
_entity_poly.entity_id
_entity_poly.type
_entity_poly.pdbx_seq_one_letter_code
_entity_poly.pdbx_strand_id
1 'polypeptide(L)'
;MGCRCDSNACGSCACSKANELCTPQCHGGQSIDNVPCMNTEAGKKVKTMKIKDVRTALIANGLSIIGDRGELYKRLADQIRKSGASNSTSNESGSTSASGKSNEGDAKNELFKIILENEDNYPFILSLSGKKIQANSGKAELRKAYLLLSSKVHPDKNPGNQEAVKAFQALLSAYERLANPEKFADEDDEDEKPAKKRQKTERFTRSNGGCFKTKVKCPQCKTEWGLPVVGLEDCAYNFIMTGLKQYICHVCSCQFGCMTALHYCPHCRKEFSYDPDDYHRKITCGNIKCNKEFGFWMFKVSERREKEVRQEAKELHESRLKKAAQKKRRAQRAGNRDAGEDGASKQRLQEQLFLLQLRDSCPRCGWELERGEGHDEAQQHLTECNDKVKIREYQQEVADEEAEARSKLDAKASEEEILALKQWESNGRQLGQLWMLSDTMLKRQCETFNLPIKGKRHELIQRLSQHIRSQARLMITDGKTDVSGGASGYDACSLKHADAEDLPQNLNSLDKEQLQDLCASYGVKFNPRKDVKKDLIKKFEMTRYKGTEQQLMLGYGEEKNKRRAAIKDKDEDYVPDE
;
A
#
# COMPACT_ATOMS: atom_id res chain seq x y z
N MET A 1 -24.99 30.64 -11.01
CA MET A 1 -23.58 30.24 -10.79
C MET A 1 -23.57 28.89 -10.12
N GLY A 2 -22.67 27.96 -10.50
CA GLY A 2 -22.54 26.65 -9.85
C GLY A 2 -21.87 26.74 -8.48
N CYS A 3 -22.21 25.83 -7.56
CA CYS A 3 -21.76 25.91 -6.17
C CYS A 3 -20.39 25.23 -5.94
N ARG A 4 -19.32 26.03 -5.79
CA ARG A 4 -17.99 25.55 -5.36
C ARG A 4 -18.01 25.18 -3.87
N CYS A 5 -17.74 23.91 -3.56
CA CYS A 5 -17.88 23.35 -2.20
C CYS A 5 -16.53 22.92 -1.57
N ASP A 6 -15.42 23.39 -2.12
CA ASP A 6 -14.12 22.71 -1.98
C ASP A 6 -13.41 22.95 -0.64
N SER A 7 -13.88 23.91 0.17
CA SER A 7 -13.24 24.26 1.45
C SER A 7 -14.23 24.49 2.59
N ASN A 8 -15.16 25.45 2.45
CA ASN A 8 -15.99 25.94 3.55
C ASN A 8 -17.46 25.45 3.54
N ALA A 9 -18.17 25.71 4.65
CA ALA A 9 -19.61 25.44 4.75
C ALA A 9 -20.41 26.23 3.70
N CYS A 10 -21.51 25.64 3.23
CA CYS A 10 -22.21 26.00 1.99
C CYS A 10 -23.06 27.29 2.04
N GLY A 11 -22.69 28.28 2.87
CA GLY A 11 -23.48 29.50 3.16
C GLY A 11 -23.73 30.43 1.96
N SER A 12 -23.06 30.20 0.82
CA SER A 12 -23.33 30.85 -0.46
C SER A 12 -24.45 30.21 -1.28
N CYS A 13 -24.87 28.97 -0.95
CA CYS A 13 -25.90 28.23 -1.67
C CYS A 13 -27.31 28.50 -1.09
N ALA A 14 -28.30 28.71 -1.97
CA ALA A 14 -29.70 28.89 -1.59
C ALA A 14 -30.23 27.74 -0.72
N CYS A 15 -29.98 26.48 -1.11
CA CYS A 15 -30.42 25.28 -0.37
C CYS A 15 -29.82 25.21 1.05
N SER A 16 -28.64 25.79 1.28
CA SER A 16 -28.04 25.85 2.62
C SER A 16 -28.59 27.00 3.47
N LYS A 17 -29.22 28.02 2.86
CA LYS A 17 -29.96 29.08 3.57
C LYS A 17 -31.40 28.66 3.87
N ALA A 18 -32.03 27.91 2.96
CA ALA A 18 -33.34 27.28 3.15
C ALA A 18 -33.30 26.03 4.06
N ASN A 19 -32.11 25.51 4.37
CA ASN A 19 -31.89 24.27 5.13
C ASN A 19 -32.48 23.01 4.47
N GLU A 20 -32.71 23.05 3.16
CA GLU A 20 -33.20 21.96 2.31
C GLU A 20 -32.07 20.95 2.00
N LEU A 21 -32.35 19.89 1.23
CA LEU A 21 -31.33 18.97 0.71
C LEU A 21 -30.81 19.48 -0.65
N CYS A 22 -29.51 19.38 -0.91
CA CYS A 22 -28.97 19.73 -2.23
C CYS A 22 -29.29 18.64 -3.26
N THR A 23 -29.80 19.04 -4.43
CA THR A 23 -30.09 18.17 -5.59
C THR A 23 -28.92 18.23 -6.59
N PRO A 24 -28.78 17.27 -7.55
CA PRO A 24 -27.68 17.32 -8.53
C PRO A 24 -27.75 18.55 -9.46
N GLN A 25 -28.92 19.16 -9.60
CA GLN A 25 -29.10 20.42 -10.33
C GLN A 25 -28.33 21.58 -9.67
N CYS A 26 -28.18 21.59 -8.34
CA CYS A 26 -27.37 22.58 -7.60
C CYS A 26 -25.86 22.51 -7.93
N HIS A 27 -25.40 21.38 -8.47
CA HIS A 27 -24.00 21.10 -8.80
C HIS A 27 -23.77 21.00 -10.33
N GLY A 28 -24.69 21.54 -11.13
CA GLY A 28 -24.53 21.62 -12.59
C GLY A 28 -24.59 20.27 -13.31
N GLY A 29 -25.33 19.30 -12.76
CA GLY A 29 -25.51 17.97 -13.35
C GLY A 29 -24.46 16.93 -12.93
N GLN A 30 -23.47 17.30 -12.10
CA GLN A 30 -22.59 16.32 -11.47
C GLN A 30 -23.35 15.47 -10.43
N SER A 31 -23.04 14.18 -10.35
CA SER A 31 -23.64 13.29 -9.35
C SER A 31 -23.20 13.70 -7.93
N ILE A 32 -24.13 13.64 -6.98
CA ILE A 32 -23.91 14.05 -5.58
C ILE A 32 -22.81 13.21 -4.91
N ASP A 33 -22.60 12.00 -5.40
CA ASP A 33 -21.64 11.01 -4.89
C ASP A 33 -20.19 11.50 -5.00
N ASN A 34 -19.89 12.26 -6.05
CA ASN A 34 -18.56 12.81 -6.31
C ASN A 34 -18.32 14.19 -5.66
N VAL A 35 -19.33 14.81 -5.02
CA VAL A 35 -19.21 16.16 -4.45
C VAL A 35 -19.09 16.09 -2.91
N PRO A 36 -18.12 16.80 -2.28
CA PRO A 36 -17.96 16.85 -0.82
C PRO A 36 -19.01 17.74 -0.11
N CYS A 37 -20.27 17.65 -0.52
CA CYS A 37 -21.37 18.50 -0.04
C CYS A 37 -21.88 18.07 1.34
N MET A 38 -21.67 18.93 2.34
CA MET A 38 -22.13 18.75 3.72
C MET A 38 -23.62 19.05 3.93
N ASN A 39 -24.43 19.09 2.87
CA ASN A 39 -25.89 19.29 2.93
C ASN A 39 -26.68 18.11 2.33
N THR A 40 -26.03 16.94 2.25
CA THR A 40 -26.63 15.63 2.03
C THR A 40 -27.22 15.07 3.33
N GLU A 41 -28.05 14.03 3.27
CA GLU A 41 -28.60 13.39 4.48
C GLU A 41 -27.51 12.87 5.43
N ALA A 42 -26.48 12.22 4.89
CA ALA A 42 -25.32 11.77 5.67
C ALA A 42 -24.61 12.96 6.34
N GLY A 43 -24.42 14.06 5.60
CA GLY A 43 -23.85 15.30 6.15
C GLY A 43 -24.71 15.90 7.27
N LYS A 44 -26.05 15.85 7.16
CA LYS A 44 -26.96 16.31 8.23
C LYS A 44 -26.92 15.38 9.47
N LYS A 45 -26.93 14.05 9.27
CA LYS A 45 -26.80 13.04 10.35
C LYS A 45 -25.48 13.16 11.12
N VAL A 46 -24.38 13.52 10.45
CA VAL A 46 -23.08 13.74 11.12
C VAL A 46 -23.01 15.12 11.80
N LYS A 47 -23.60 16.17 11.22
CA LYS A 47 -23.66 17.52 11.82
C LYS A 47 -24.28 17.56 13.22
N THR A 48 -25.26 16.70 13.50
CA THR A 48 -25.96 16.64 14.82
C THR A 48 -25.19 15.90 15.90
N MET A 49 -24.15 15.11 15.56
CA MET A 49 -23.33 14.40 16.54
C MET A 49 -22.34 15.34 17.28
N LYS A 50 -22.02 15.02 18.54
CA LYS A 50 -20.98 15.75 19.30
C LYS A 50 -19.59 15.29 18.83
N ILE A 51 -18.59 16.15 19.01
CA ILE A 51 -17.20 15.88 18.57
C ILE A 51 -16.61 14.61 19.21
N LYS A 52 -17.02 14.26 20.45
CA LYS A 52 -16.63 13.00 21.10
C LYS A 52 -17.18 11.81 20.31
N ASP A 53 -18.49 11.79 20.09
CA ASP A 53 -19.23 10.73 19.40
C ASP A 53 -18.73 10.53 17.96
N VAL A 54 -18.44 11.62 17.23
CA VAL A 54 -17.82 11.59 15.90
C VAL A 54 -16.44 10.93 15.94
N ARG A 55 -15.61 11.22 16.95
CA ARG A 55 -14.30 10.57 17.10
C ARG A 55 -14.43 9.08 17.44
N THR A 56 -15.36 8.70 18.31
CA THR A 56 -15.67 7.28 18.61
C THR A 56 -16.15 6.54 17.35
N ALA A 57 -16.99 7.18 16.53
CA ALA A 57 -17.47 6.60 15.27
C ALA A 57 -16.37 6.48 14.20
N LEU A 58 -15.42 7.43 14.15
CA LEU A 58 -14.22 7.34 13.31
C LEU A 58 -13.30 6.19 13.75
N ILE A 59 -13.06 6.02 15.06
CA ILE A 59 -12.32 4.87 15.63
C ILE A 59 -12.98 3.55 15.24
N ALA A 60 -14.30 3.43 15.42
CA ALA A 60 -15.06 2.23 15.05
C ALA A 60 -15.01 1.90 13.54
N ASN A 61 -14.67 2.88 12.68
CA ASN A 61 -14.50 2.72 11.24
C ASN A 61 -13.01 2.69 10.81
N GLY A 62 -12.04 2.73 11.73
CA GLY A 62 -10.62 2.75 11.40
C GLY A 62 -10.13 4.01 10.68
N LEU A 63 -10.77 5.16 10.91
CA LEU A 63 -10.47 6.44 10.25
C LEU A 63 -9.73 7.41 11.18
N SER A 64 -8.75 8.15 10.64
CA SER A 64 -7.94 9.11 11.41
C SER A 64 -8.78 10.13 12.18
N ILE A 65 -8.41 10.27 13.46
CA ILE A 65 -9.06 11.08 14.50
C ILE A 65 -8.56 12.54 14.45
N ILE A 66 -7.55 12.81 13.60
CA ILE A 66 -6.74 14.03 13.58
C ILE A 66 -7.35 15.07 12.63
N GLY A 67 -7.21 16.36 12.94
CA GLY A 67 -7.70 17.46 12.12
C GLY A 67 -8.94 18.15 12.68
N ASP A 68 -9.42 19.14 11.93
CA ASP A 68 -10.39 20.11 12.40
C ASP A 68 -11.83 19.61 12.34
N ARG A 69 -12.76 20.29 13.04
CA ARG A 69 -14.18 19.90 13.09
C ARG A 69 -14.80 19.76 11.70
N GLY A 70 -14.38 20.55 10.71
CA GLY A 70 -14.85 20.41 9.33
C GLY A 70 -14.38 19.11 8.65
N GLU A 71 -13.19 18.60 8.98
CA GLU A 71 -12.62 17.41 8.36
C GLU A 71 -13.17 16.11 8.95
N LEU A 72 -13.25 16.02 10.29
CA LEU A 72 -13.76 14.84 10.97
C LEU A 72 -15.22 14.54 10.56
N TYR A 73 -16.03 15.61 10.40
CA TYR A 73 -17.41 15.51 9.95
C TYR A 73 -17.51 15.16 8.45
N LYS A 74 -16.57 15.63 7.60
CA LYS A 74 -16.46 15.19 6.20
C LYS A 74 -16.14 13.70 6.11
N ARG A 75 -15.07 13.23 6.76
CA ARG A 75 -14.60 11.83 6.69
C ARG A 75 -15.68 10.83 7.16
N LEU A 76 -16.40 11.14 8.24
CA LEU A 76 -17.49 10.27 8.71
C LEU A 76 -18.70 10.29 7.76
N ALA A 77 -19.05 11.44 7.19
CA ALA A 77 -20.14 11.53 6.21
C ALA A 77 -19.80 10.85 4.88
N ASP A 78 -18.53 10.87 4.46
CA ASP A 78 -18.05 10.15 3.27
C ASP A 78 -18.11 8.64 3.47
N GLN A 79 -17.74 8.14 4.65
CA GLN A 79 -17.84 6.72 5.00
C GLN A 79 -19.30 6.25 5.04
N ILE A 80 -20.20 7.02 5.66
CA ILE A 80 -21.65 6.72 5.71
C ILE A 80 -22.25 6.69 4.29
N ARG A 81 -21.82 7.61 3.40
CA ARG A 81 -22.24 7.58 1.98
C ARG A 81 -21.75 6.32 1.27
N LYS A 82 -20.48 5.95 1.43
CA LYS A 82 -19.91 4.72 0.85
C LYS A 82 -20.65 3.46 1.32
N SER A 83 -20.98 3.36 2.61
CA SER A 83 -21.76 2.23 3.13
C SER A 83 -23.21 2.14 2.63
N GLY A 84 -23.75 3.21 2.05
CA GLY A 84 -25.07 3.20 1.40
C GLY A 84 -25.01 2.92 -0.10
N ALA A 85 -23.96 3.38 -0.79
CA ALA A 85 -23.83 3.27 -2.25
C ALA A 85 -23.58 1.84 -2.77
N SER A 86 -23.12 0.93 -1.92
CA SER A 86 -22.89 -0.49 -2.26
C SER A 86 -24.16 -1.30 -2.58
N ASN A 87 -25.34 -0.69 -2.45
CA ASN A 87 -26.64 -1.34 -2.61
C ASN A 87 -27.40 -0.95 -3.91
N SER A 88 -26.80 -0.18 -4.83
CA SER A 88 -27.53 0.38 -5.99
C SER A 88 -26.81 0.42 -7.35
N THR A 89 -27.37 -0.33 -8.30
CA THR A 89 -27.37 -0.12 -9.78
C THR A 89 -26.12 -0.43 -10.62
N SER A 90 -26.34 -0.48 -11.95
CA SER A 90 -25.53 -1.18 -12.96
C SER A 90 -25.69 -0.59 -14.37
N ASN A 91 -24.68 -0.80 -15.23
CA ASN A 91 -24.67 -0.77 -16.71
C ASN A 91 -24.69 0.57 -17.51
N GLU A 92 -23.76 0.59 -18.50
CA GLU A 92 -23.90 1.02 -19.93
C GLU A 92 -23.71 2.48 -20.45
N SER A 93 -22.57 2.69 -21.13
CA SER A 93 -22.37 2.86 -22.60
C SER A 93 -22.80 4.10 -23.45
N GLY A 94 -21.89 4.53 -24.36
CA GLY A 94 -22.13 5.24 -25.67
C GLY A 94 -22.14 6.79 -25.63
N SER A 95 -21.49 7.62 -26.49
CA SER A 95 -21.15 7.66 -27.96
C SER A 95 -22.26 8.26 -28.87
N THR A 96 -22.03 8.94 -30.02
CA THR A 96 -20.82 9.22 -30.87
C THR A 96 -20.45 10.75 -30.91
N SER A 97 -20.24 11.58 -31.96
CA SER A 97 -20.31 11.57 -33.46
C SER A 97 -19.47 12.72 -34.10
N ALA A 98 -19.33 12.81 -35.45
CA ALA A 98 -18.58 13.87 -36.19
C ALA A 98 -18.97 14.06 -37.70
N SER A 99 -18.59 15.17 -38.37
CA SER A 99 -18.61 15.33 -39.86
C SER A 99 -17.89 16.57 -40.44
N GLY A 100 -17.43 16.47 -41.70
CA GLY A 100 -17.44 17.57 -42.69
C GLY A 100 -16.15 18.35 -43.01
N LYS A 101 -15.27 17.83 -43.88
CA LYS A 101 -14.17 18.58 -44.57
C LYS A 101 -13.86 17.98 -45.95
N SER A 102 -13.66 18.82 -46.98
CA SER A 102 -13.12 18.41 -48.30
C SER A 102 -12.13 19.44 -48.87
N ASN A 103 -12.56 20.69 -49.12
CA ASN A 103 -11.70 21.77 -49.66
C ASN A 103 -10.61 22.28 -48.67
N GLU A 104 -10.50 21.66 -47.48
CA GLU A 104 -9.54 22.03 -46.43
C GLU A 104 -8.34 21.07 -46.38
N GLY A 105 -8.18 20.20 -47.38
CA GLY A 105 -7.08 19.24 -47.49
C GLY A 105 -5.87 19.79 -48.25
N ASP A 106 -6.08 20.25 -49.49
CA ASP A 106 -4.99 20.55 -50.43
C ASP A 106 -4.07 21.68 -49.93
N ALA A 107 -4.67 22.76 -49.42
CA ALA A 107 -3.96 23.88 -48.79
C ALA A 107 -3.21 23.52 -47.48
N LYS A 108 -3.39 22.31 -46.93
CA LYS A 108 -2.55 21.77 -45.84
C LYS A 108 -1.40 20.93 -46.37
N ASN A 109 -1.63 20.12 -47.40
CA ASN A 109 -0.58 19.34 -48.05
C ASN A 109 0.49 20.29 -48.63
N GLU A 110 0.06 21.39 -49.25
CA GLU A 110 0.96 22.48 -49.70
C GLU A 110 1.74 23.10 -48.53
N LEU A 111 1.09 23.35 -47.39
CA LEU A 111 1.77 23.85 -46.17
C LEU A 111 2.79 22.84 -45.62
N PHE A 112 2.52 21.52 -45.67
CA PHE A 112 3.48 20.50 -45.24
C PHE A 112 4.70 20.48 -46.17
N LYS A 113 4.49 20.59 -47.48
CA LYS A 113 5.56 20.65 -48.49
C LYS A 113 6.46 21.86 -48.27
N ILE A 114 5.89 23.05 -48.06
CA ILE A 114 6.65 24.29 -47.78
C ILE A 114 7.48 24.17 -46.49
N ILE A 115 7.01 23.45 -45.46
CA ILE A 115 7.77 23.21 -44.23
C ILE A 115 8.92 22.22 -44.47
N LEU A 116 8.70 21.14 -45.23
CA LEU A 116 9.74 20.16 -45.61
C LEU A 116 10.81 20.76 -46.53
N GLU A 117 10.43 21.68 -47.42
CA GLU A 117 11.37 22.37 -48.32
C GLU A 117 12.26 23.41 -47.61
N ASN A 118 12.02 23.69 -46.32
CA ASN A 118 12.70 24.73 -45.55
C ASN A 118 13.13 24.25 -44.16
N GLU A 119 13.41 22.94 -43.97
CA GLU A 119 13.74 22.35 -42.65
C GLU A 119 14.90 23.06 -41.93
N ASP A 120 15.90 23.57 -42.67
CA ASP A 120 17.06 24.29 -42.12
C ASP A 120 16.75 25.75 -41.72
N ASN A 121 15.63 26.32 -42.14
CA ASN A 121 15.32 27.76 -41.98
C ASN A 121 14.26 27.98 -40.87
N TYR A 122 14.68 27.75 -39.63
CA TYR A 122 13.81 27.85 -38.45
C TYR A 122 13.02 29.18 -38.32
N PRO A 123 13.60 30.38 -38.60
CA PRO A 123 12.84 31.64 -38.59
C PRO A 123 11.74 31.69 -39.65
N PHE A 124 12.01 31.16 -40.85
CA PHE A 124 11.02 31.10 -41.93
C PHE A 124 9.84 30.20 -41.58
N ILE A 125 10.10 28.99 -41.05
CA ILE A 125 9.04 28.03 -40.63
C ILE A 125 8.03 28.70 -39.67
N LEU A 126 8.50 29.42 -38.65
CA LEU A 126 7.59 30.11 -37.72
C LEU A 126 6.95 31.37 -38.35
N SER A 127 7.62 32.02 -39.31
CA SER A 127 7.06 33.16 -40.04
C SER A 127 5.86 32.80 -40.93
N LEU A 128 5.67 31.52 -41.30
CA LEU A 128 4.47 31.01 -41.98
C LEU A 128 3.18 31.20 -41.14
N SER A 129 3.29 31.57 -39.86
CA SER A 129 2.16 31.98 -39.01
C SER A 129 1.56 33.34 -39.37
N GLY A 130 2.13 34.05 -40.36
CA GLY A 130 1.68 35.39 -40.78
C GLY A 130 2.31 36.54 -39.98
N LYS A 131 3.34 36.25 -39.18
CA LYS A 131 4.11 37.24 -38.40
C LYS A 131 5.59 37.06 -38.65
N LYS A 132 6.29 38.11 -39.08
CA LYS A 132 7.74 38.10 -39.27
C LYS A 132 8.43 37.82 -37.93
N ILE A 133 9.18 36.72 -37.87
CA ILE A 133 9.93 36.28 -36.69
C ILE A 133 11.42 36.34 -37.02
N GLN A 134 12.17 37.02 -36.17
CA GLN A 134 13.64 37.10 -36.18
C GLN A 134 14.22 36.25 -35.04
N ALA A 135 15.52 35.94 -35.08
CA ALA A 135 16.19 35.15 -34.04
C ALA A 135 15.95 35.69 -32.61
N ASN A 136 15.92 37.01 -32.44
CA ASN A 136 15.72 37.68 -31.15
C ASN A 136 14.25 37.96 -30.79
N SER A 137 13.28 37.22 -31.37
CA SER A 137 11.85 37.43 -31.12
C SER A 137 11.43 37.03 -29.70
N GLY A 138 10.46 37.73 -29.12
CA GLY A 138 10.00 37.45 -27.76
C GLY A 138 9.43 36.03 -27.62
N LYS A 139 9.80 35.31 -26.55
CA LYS A 139 9.35 33.92 -26.30
C LYS A 139 7.81 33.76 -26.24
N ALA A 140 7.08 34.84 -25.93
CA ALA A 140 5.62 34.89 -25.96
C ALA A 140 5.00 34.96 -27.37
N GLU A 141 5.77 35.32 -28.39
CA GLU A 141 5.36 35.42 -29.79
C GLU A 141 5.69 34.14 -30.55
N LEU A 142 6.90 33.59 -30.34
CA LEU A 142 7.29 32.24 -30.80
C LEU A 142 6.24 31.20 -30.40
N ARG A 143 5.76 31.24 -29.14
CA ARG A 143 4.68 30.37 -28.64
C ARG A 143 3.35 30.54 -29.37
N LYS A 144 2.98 31.76 -29.78
CA LYS A 144 1.73 32.04 -30.51
C LYS A 144 1.81 31.54 -31.95
N ALA A 145 2.95 31.74 -32.62
CA ALA A 145 3.21 31.20 -33.95
C ALA A 145 3.20 29.66 -33.95
N TYR A 146 3.96 29.04 -33.03
CA TYR A 146 4.00 27.59 -32.86
C TYR A 146 2.62 27.00 -32.57
N LEU A 147 1.82 27.59 -31.66
CA LEU A 147 0.48 27.09 -31.35
C LEU A 147 -0.48 27.16 -32.56
N LEU A 148 -0.37 28.20 -33.38
CA LEU A 148 -1.22 28.38 -34.56
C LEU A 148 -0.83 27.42 -35.70
N LEU A 149 0.47 27.18 -35.91
CA LEU A 149 0.97 26.24 -36.92
C LEU A 149 0.76 24.78 -36.48
N SER A 150 1.11 24.42 -35.25
CA SER A 150 0.94 23.06 -34.73
C SER A 150 -0.53 22.64 -34.74
N SER A 151 -1.47 23.55 -34.45
CA SER A 151 -2.91 23.31 -34.57
C SER A 151 -3.39 22.96 -35.99
N LYS A 152 -2.63 23.31 -37.05
CA LYS A 152 -2.89 22.91 -38.44
C LYS A 152 -2.20 21.60 -38.82
N VAL A 153 -0.97 21.39 -38.35
CA VAL A 153 -0.09 20.27 -38.76
C VAL A 153 -0.28 19.00 -37.90
N HIS A 154 -0.87 19.12 -36.70
CA HIS A 154 -1.00 18.04 -35.71
C HIS A 154 -1.46 16.69 -36.29
N PRO A 155 -0.77 15.56 -36.03
CA PRO A 155 -1.06 14.27 -36.67
C PRO A 155 -2.46 13.72 -36.34
N ASP A 156 -2.98 13.96 -35.14
CA ASP A 156 -4.36 13.59 -34.73
C ASP A 156 -5.44 14.24 -35.61
N LYS A 157 -5.17 15.42 -36.18
CA LYS A 157 -6.10 16.15 -37.08
C LYS A 157 -5.93 15.79 -38.55
N ASN A 158 -4.80 15.17 -38.91
CA ASN A 158 -4.45 14.78 -40.28
C ASN A 158 -4.06 13.28 -40.31
N PRO A 159 -4.92 12.36 -39.81
CA PRO A 159 -4.56 10.95 -39.66
C PRO A 159 -4.26 10.31 -41.01
N GLY A 160 -3.13 9.60 -41.10
CA GLY A 160 -2.72 8.85 -42.28
C GLY A 160 -1.69 9.54 -43.19
N ASN A 161 -1.49 10.86 -43.12
CA ASN A 161 -0.40 11.52 -43.87
C ASN A 161 0.92 11.48 -43.09
N GLN A 162 1.96 10.86 -43.65
CA GLN A 162 3.31 10.81 -43.09
C GLN A 162 4.04 12.17 -43.15
N GLU A 163 3.71 13.01 -44.13
CA GLU A 163 4.29 14.36 -44.28
C GLU A 163 3.90 15.27 -43.11
N ALA A 164 2.68 15.14 -42.60
CA ALA A 164 2.22 15.87 -41.42
C ALA A 164 3.03 15.51 -40.17
N VAL A 165 3.52 14.27 -40.05
CA VAL A 165 4.39 13.85 -38.93
C VAL A 165 5.77 14.52 -39.04
N LYS A 166 6.37 14.54 -40.24
CA LYS A 166 7.65 15.20 -40.50
C LYS A 166 7.57 16.72 -40.33
N ALA A 167 6.57 17.36 -40.93
CA ALA A 167 6.33 18.80 -40.80
C ALA A 167 6.06 19.21 -39.33
N PHE A 168 5.44 18.34 -38.53
CA PHE A 168 5.28 18.58 -37.09
C PHE A 168 6.62 18.51 -36.33
N GLN A 169 7.51 17.57 -36.70
CA GLN A 169 8.85 17.46 -36.12
C GLN A 169 9.74 18.65 -36.49
N ALA A 170 9.75 19.08 -37.75
CA ALA A 170 10.46 20.28 -38.21
C ALA A 170 9.95 21.55 -37.50
N LEU A 171 8.63 21.71 -37.38
CA LEU A 171 8.02 22.82 -36.65
C LEU A 171 8.37 22.83 -35.14
N LEU A 172 8.46 21.66 -34.52
CA LEU A 172 8.87 21.52 -33.12
C LEU A 172 10.35 21.90 -32.96
N SER A 173 11.23 21.37 -33.81
CA SER A 173 12.67 21.70 -33.82
C SER A 173 12.90 23.21 -33.96
N ALA A 174 12.24 23.84 -34.94
CA ALA A 174 12.32 25.28 -35.17
C ALA A 174 11.88 26.11 -33.95
N TYR A 175 10.82 25.69 -33.25
CA TYR A 175 10.37 26.34 -32.02
C TYR A 175 11.33 26.09 -30.85
N GLU A 176 11.88 24.90 -30.69
CA GLU A 176 12.79 24.59 -29.57
C GLU A 176 14.14 25.32 -29.70
N ARG A 177 14.74 25.33 -30.90
CA ARG A 177 15.99 26.07 -31.21
C ARG A 177 15.83 27.56 -30.90
N LEU A 178 14.76 28.18 -31.42
CA LEU A 178 14.50 29.63 -31.24
C LEU A 178 14.00 30.01 -29.85
N ALA A 179 13.31 29.11 -29.12
CA ALA A 179 12.85 29.40 -27.76
C ALA A 179 13.97 29.30 -26.70
N ASN A 180 15.01 28.50 -26.95
CA ASN A 180 16.09 28.23 -25.99
C ASN A 180 17.48 28.17 -26.66
N PRO A 181 17.99 29.24 -27.28
CA PRO A 181 19.30 29.23 -27.96
C PRO A 181 20.45 28.78 -27.03
N GLU A 182 20.36 29.08 -25.73
CA GLU A 182 21.31 28.62 -24.69
C GLU A 182 21.47 27.10 -24.59
N LYS A 183 20.49 26.29 -25.04
CA LYS A 183 20.59 24.82 -25.03
C LYS A 183 21.35 24.25 -26.24
N PHE A 184 21.63 25.11 -27.20
CA PHE A 184 21.83 24.75 -28.60
C PHE A 184 23.05 25.45 -29.22
N ALA A 185 23.49 26.59 -28.68
CA ALA A 185 24.79 27.17 -28.98
C ALA A 185 25.94 26.17 -28.73
N ASP A 186 25.85 25.37 -27.66
CA ASP A 186 26.76 24.26 -27.34
C ASP A 186 26.79 23.12 -28.39
N GLU A 187 25.92 23.15 -29.42
CA GLU A 187 25.91 22.16 -30.52
C GLU A 187 26.58 22.70 -31.79
N ASP A 188 26.57 24.01 -32.03
CA ASP A 188 27.20 24.62 -33.21
C ASP A 188 28.74 24.65 -33.12
N ASP A 189 29.31 24.35 -31.94
CA ASP A 189 30.76 24.27 -31.64
C ASP A 189 31.27 22.84 -31.31
N GLU A 190 30.44 21.78 -31.36
CA GLU A 190 30.81 20.42 -30.85
C GLU A 190 30.62 19.23 -31.81
N ASP A 191 31.12 19.31 -33.05
CA ASP A 191 31.15 18.17 -34.01
C ASP A 191 31.96 16.93 -33.53
N GLU A 192 32.78 17.05 -32.48
CA GLU A 192 33.69 15.99 -31.99
C GLU A 192 33.45 15.49 -30.54
N LYS A 193 32.21 15.45 -30.01
CA LYS A 193 31.95 14.82 -28.69
C LYS A 193 30.81 13.78 -28.65
N PRO A 194 31.02 12.61 -28.01
CA PRO A 194 30.04 11.52 -28.02
C PRO A 194 28.82 11.79 -27.13
N ALA A 195 27.68 11.26 -27.57
CA ALA A 195 26.32 11.49 -27.05
C ALA A 195 26.20 11.77 -25.54
N LYS A 196 25.83 13.01 -25.20
CA LYS A 196 25.51 13.46 -23.83
C LYS A 196 24.36 12.60 -23.26
N LYS A 197 24.57 11.99 -22.08
CA LYS A 197 23.63 11.02 -21.47
C LYS A 197 22.24 11.64 -21.25
N ARG A 198 21.18 10.90 -21.64
CA ARG A 198 19.76 11.27 -21.42
C ARG A 198 19.56 11.86 -20.01
N GLN A 199 19.13 13.13 -19.93
CA GLN A 199 18.82 13.76 -18.66
C GLN A 199 17.74 12.96 -17.93
N LYS A 200 18.03 12.55 -16.68
CA LYS A 200 17.10 11.79 -15.85
C LYS A 200 15.95 12.73 -15.47
N THR A 201 14.71 12.34 -15.78
CA THR A 201 13.52 13.11 -15.42
C THR A 201 13.50 13.40 -13.92
N GLU A 202 13.44 14.69 -13.56
CA GLU A 202 13.49 15.11 -12.17
C GLU A 202 12.24 14.63 -11.43
N ARG A 203 12.42 13.67 -10.51
CA ARG A 203 11.35 13.13 -9.68
C ARG A 203 10.89 14.23 -8.72
N PHE A 204 9.69 14.79 -8.97
CA PHE A 204 9.09 15.84 -8.14
C PHE A 204 9.08 15.43 -6.66
N THR A 205 9.86 16.14 -5.83
CA THR A 205 10.03 15.83 -4.40
C THR A 205 9.22 16.77 -3.53
N ARG A 206 8.71 16.26 -2.41
CA ARG A 206 7.95 17.05 -1.41
C ARG A 206 8.83 18.18 -0.87
N SER A 207 8.35 19.42 -0.92
CA SER A 207 8.97 20.52 -0.22
C SER A 207 8.67 20.46 1.27
N ASN A 208 9.68 20.65 2.13
CA ASN A 208 9.51 20.64 3.59
C ASN A 208 8.92 21.97 4.14
N GLY A 209 8.16 22.70 3.33
CA GLY A 209 7.61 24.02 3.65
C GLY A 209 6.53 23.98 4.74
N GLY A 210 6.90 24.34 5.97
CA GLY A 210 6.03 24.21 7.15
C GLY A 210 5.98 22.78 7.71
N CYS A 211 7.01 21.98 7.46
CA CYS A 211 7.18 20.65 8.04
C CYS A 211 8.19 20.68 9.21
N PHE A 212 7.98 19.80 10.20
CA PHE A 212 8.83 19.71 11.40
C PHE A 212 9.12 18.24 11.76
N LYS A 213 10.27 17.98 12.40
CA LYS A 213 10.58 16.68 13.02
C LYS A 213 9.86 16.61 14.37
N THR A 214 8.85 15.76 14.52
CA THR A 214 8.17 15.57 15.81
C THR A 214 9.08 14.85 16.79
N LYS A 215 8.86 15.06 18.09
CA LYS A 215 9.51 14.26 19.13
C LYS A 215 8.74 12.97 19.29
N VAL A 216 9.42 11.84 19.12
CA VAL A 216 8.90 10.49 19.29
C VAL A 216 9.51 9.89 20.56
N LYS A 217 8.72 9.24 21.42
CA LYS A 217 9.20 8.61 22.66
C LYS A 217 8.74 7.17 22.80
N CYS A 218 9.52 6.36 23.49
CA CYS A 218 9.18 4.97 23.80
C CYS A 218 7.95 4.91 24.74
N PRO A 219 6.96 4.03 24.50
CA PRO A 219 5.76 3.92 25.34
C PRO A 219 6.05 3.46 26.78
N GLN A 220 7.08 2.64 26.99
CA GLN A 220 7.43 2.08 28.30
C GLN A 220 8.23 3.08 29.15
N CYS A 221 9.46 3.42 28.74
CA CYS A 221 10.37 4.25 29.54
C CYS A 221 10.28 5.76 29.28
N LYS A 222 9.49 6.20 28.27
CA LYS A 222 9.34 7.62 27.87
C LYS A 222 10.63 8.34 27.48
N THR A 223 11.72 7.61 27.23
CA THR A 223 12.96 8.12 26.63
C THR A 223 12.69 8.62 25.20
N GLU A 224 13.35 9.73 24.81
CA GLU A 224 13.25 10.26 23.44
C GLU A 224 14.03 9.39 22.44
N TRP A 225 13.43 9.17 21.27
CA TRP A 225 14.00 8.37 20.19
C TRP A 225 14.53 9.26 19.06
N GLY A 226 15.52 8.75 18.30
CA GLY A 226 16.13 9.49 17.19
C GLY A 226 17.09 10.60 17.63
N LEU A 227 17.65 10.51 18.85
CA LEU A 227 18.77 11.35 19.30
C LEU A 227 20.06 10.92 18.58
N PRO A 228 20.92 11.85 18.09
CA PRO A 228 22.16 11.51 17.38
C PRO A 228 23.11 10.59 18.15
N VAL A 229 23.09 10.66 19.50
CA VAL A 229 23.89 9.83 20.42
C VAL A 229 23.63 8.33 20.22
N VAL A 230 22.46 7.94 19.69
CA VAL A 230 22.08 6.53 19.46
C VAL A 230 22.54 6.03 18.07
N GLY A 231 23.23 6.86 17.27
CA GLY A 231 23.78 6.46 15.97
C GLY A 231 22.75 6.17 14.87
N LEU A 232 21.49 6.58 15.04
CA LEU A 232 20.44 6.38 14.03
C LEU A 232 20.59 7.36 12.85
N GLU A 233 20.49 6.83 11.63
CA GLU A 233 20.33 7.62 10.40
C GLU A 233 19.11 8.56 10.51
N ASP A 234 19.22 9.82 10.04
CA ASP A 234 18.10 10.77 10.07
C ASP A 234 16.87 10.27 9.28
N CYS A 235 17.09 9.52 8.20
CA CYS A 235 16.04 8.87 7.42
C CYS A 235 15.25 7.80 8.21
N ALA A 236 15.75 7.31 9.34
CA ALA A 236 14.98 6.46 10.27
C ALA A 236 13.67 7.13 10.69
N TYR A 237 13.65 8.46 10.80
CA TYR A 237 12.42 9.22 11.07
C TYR A 237 11.38 9.01 9.96
N ASN A 238 11.78 8.99 8.68
CA ASN A 238 10.84 8.66 7.61
C ASN A 238 10.27 7.25 7.80
N PHE A 239 11.13 6.26 8.08
CA PHE A 239 10.73 4.85 8.17
C PHE A 239 9.86 4.51 9.39
N ILE A 240 10.06 5.17 10.54
CA ILE A 240 9.15 5.00 11.68
C ILE A 240 7.82 5.72 11.45
N MET A 241 7.83 6.91 10.84
CA MET A 241 6.60 7.71 10.65
C MET A 241 5.70 7.15 9.55
N THR A 242 6.25 6.52 8.51
CA THR A 242 5.45 5.76 7.52
C THR A 242 5.01 4.38 8.03
N GLY A 243 5.48 3.94 9.20
CA GLY A 243 5.20 2.61 9.73
C GLY A 243 5.98 1.46 9.06
N LEU A 244 6.91 1.76 8.16
CA LEU A 244 7.72 0.74 7.47
C LEU A 244 8.59 -0.09 8.41
N LYS A 245 9.15 0.51 9.47
CA LYS A 245 10.11 -0.17 10.36
C LYS A 245 9.82 0.09 11.84
N GLN A 246 9.80 -1.00 12.62
CA GLN A 246 9.79 -0.96 14.08
C GLN A 246 11.23 -0.86 14.62
N TYR A 247 11.40 -0.16 15.74
CA TYR A 247 12.68 0.06 16.41
C TYR A 247 12.64 -0.47 17.85
N ILE A 248 13.82 -0.76 18.40
CA ILE A 248 13.99 -1.22 19.78
C ILE A 248 14.50 -0.05 20.63
N CYS A 249 13.96 0.13 21.84
CA CYS A 249 14.46 1.12 22.77
C CYS A 249 15.81 0.69 23.37
N HIS A 250 16.83 1.55 23.31
CA HIS A 250 18.15 1.29 23.89
C HIS A 250 18.15 1.21 25.44
N VAL A 251 17.13 1.74 26.12
CA VAL A 251 17.04 1.73 27.60
C VAL A 251 16.31 0.50 28.13
N CYS A 252 15.18 0.14 27.53
CA CYS A 252 14.25 -0.88 28.08
C CYS A 252 13.98 -2.06 27.14
N SER A 253 14.68 -2.16 26.01
CA SER A 253 14.53 -3.21 24.98
C SER A 253 13.12 -3.38 24.40
N CYS A 254 12.19 -2.46 24.70
CA CYS A 254 10.83 -2.45 24.15
C CYS A 254 10.87 -2.20 22.62
N GLN A 255 10.24 -3.08 21.84
CA GLN A 255 10.01 -2.89 20.41
C GLN A 255 8.76 -2.02 20.19
N PHE A 256 8.88 -0.94 19.41
CA PHE A 256 7.79 -0.03 19.08
C PHE A 256 7.83 0.43 17.62
N GLY A 257 6.71 0.96 17.12
CA GLY A 257 6.57 1.50 15.75
C GLY A 257 5.78 2.81 15.75
N CYS A 258 5.24 3.20 14.59
CA CYS A 258 4.41 4.39 14.40
C CYS A 258 3.31 4.55 15.47
N MET A 259 2.37 3.60 15.53
CA MET A 259 1.16 3.71 16.35
C MET A 259 1.41 3.46 17.85
N THR A 260 2.46 2.72 18.20
CA THR A 260 2.81 2.40 19.60
C THR A 260 3.84 3.36 20.21
N ALA A 261 4.31 4.37 19.47
CA ALA A 261 5.17 5.41 20.00
C ALA A 261 4.37 6.64 20.46
N LEU A 262 4.90 7.36 21.46
CA LEU A 262 4.28 8.59 21.95
C LEU A 262 4.78 9.78 21.12
N HIS A 263 3.88 10.43 20.37
CA HIS A 263 4.20 11.55 19.47
C HIS A 263 3.87 12.89 20.12
N TYR A 264 4.82 13.83 20.07
CA TYR A 264 4.69 15.14 20.69
C TYR A 264 4.66 16.28 19.66
N CYS A 265 3.66 17.15 19.78
CA CYS A 265 3.48 18.30 18.89
C CYS A 265 4.64 19.30 19.00
N PRO A 266 5.21 19.78 17.87
CA PRO A 266 6.36 20.69 17.87
C PRO A 266 6.05 22.06 18.52
N HIS A 267 4.79 22.50 18.48
CA HIS A 267 4.39 23.82 18.98
C HIS A 267 3.95 23.84 20.44
N CYS A 268 3.27 22.80 20.94
CA CYS A 268 2.71 22.80 22.29
C CYS A 268 3.24 21.69 23.22
N ARG A 269 4.13 20.82 22.73
CA ARG A 269 4.77 19.72 23.48
C ARG A 269 3.80 18.78 24.21
N LYS A 270 2.53 18.74 23.82
CA LYS A 270 1.58 17.71 24.24
C LYS A 270 1.65 16.50 23.32
N GLU A 271 1.29 15.37 23.89
CA GLU A 271 1.07 14.11 23.20
C GLU A 271 -0.14 14.20 22.26
N PHE A 272 -0.09 13.51 21.12
CA PHE A 272 -1.21 13.33 20.20
C PHE A 272 -1.16 11.93 19.56
N SER A 273 -2.32 11.34 19.27
CA SER A 273 -2.41 10.09 18.50
C SER A 273 -1.98 10.35 17.05
N TYR A 274 -1.29 9.38 16.43
CA TYR A 274 -0.71 9.53 15.09
C TYR A 274 -0.94 8.29 14.23
N ASP A 275 -1.50 8.51 13.03
CA ASP A 275 -1.74 7.49 12.00
C ASP A 275 -0.75 7.66 10.83
N PRO A 276 -0.15 6.58 10.28
CA PRO A 276 0.84 6.66 9.19
C PRO A 276 0.34 7.40 7.93
N ASP A 277 -0.96 7.33 7.65
CA ASP A 277 -1.60 7.93 6.46
C ASP A 277 -1.48 9.47 6.44
N ASP A 278 -1.32 10.10 7.60
CA ASP A 278 -1.23 11.55 7.73
C ASP A 278 0.21 12.09 7.56
N TYR A 279 1.23 11.22 7.42
CA TYR A 279 2.63 11.60 7.18
C TYR A 279 2.82 12.59 6.01
N HIS A 280 2.08 12.37 4.92
CA HIS A 280 2.15 13.18 3.70
C HIS A 280 1.32 14.46 3.77
N ARG A 281 0.46 14.63 4.78
CA ARG A 281 -0.44 15.76 4.95
C ARG A 281 0.15 16.82 5.89
N LYS A 282 -0.63 17.87 6.15
CA LYS A 282 -0.45 18.78 7.28
C LYS A 282 -1.58 18.50 8.27
N ILE A 283 -1.29 18.51 9.55
CA ILE A 283 -2.26 18.21 10.62
C ILE A 283 -2.32 19.35 11.64
N THR A 284 -3.47 19.52 12.27
CA THR A 284 -3.61 20.32 13.50
C THR A 284 -3.46 19.42 14.73
N CYS A 285 -2.96 19.99 15.83
CA CYS A 285 -2.64 19.22 17.05
C CYS A 285 -3.86 18.61 17.76
N GLY A 286 -5.09 19.03 17.45
CA GLY A 286 -6.32 18.60 18.15
C GLY A 286 -6.44 19.06 19.62
N ASN A 287 -5.40 19.70 20.18
CA ASN A 287 -5.35 20.28 21.52
C ASN A 287 -5.95 21.70 21.52
N ILE A 288 -6.88 21.97 22.45
CA ILE A 288 -7.67 23.22 22.54
C ILE A 288 -6.81 24.50 22.54
N LYS A 289 -5.56 24.43 23.04
CA LYS A 289 -4.62 25.58 23.08
C LYS A 289 -3.64 25.63 21.90
N CYS A 290 -3.85 24.89 20.80
CA CYS A 290 -2.87 24.78 19.70
C CYS A 290 -3.51 24.52 18.32
N ASN A 291 -3.95 25.58 17.65
CA ASN A 291 -4.58 25.52 16.31
C ASN A 291 -3.57 25.67 15.15
N LYS A 292 -2.27 25.46 15.38
CA LYS A 292 -1.25 25.55 14.33
C LYS A 292 -1.20 24.24 13.52
N GLU A 293 -1.34 24.36 12.20
CA GLU A 293 -1.01 23.29 11.26
C GLU A 293 0.50 23.05 11.22
N PHE A 294 0.90 21.78 11.14
CA PHE A 294 2.28 21.38 10.84
C PHE A 294 2.31 20.14 9.94
N GLY A 295 3.27 20.09 9.02
CA GLY A 295 3.60 18.86 8.29
C GLY A 295 4.70 18.06 9.00
N PHE A 296 4.85 16.80 8.63
CA PHE A 296 5.98 15.96 9.06
C PHE A 296 7.18 16.16 8.14
N TRP A 297 8.36 16.38 8.72
CA TRP A 297 9.61 16.57 7.96
C TRP A 297 10.00 15.30 7.19
N MET A 298 10.27 15.45 5.89
CA MET A 298 10.74 14.34 5.06
C MET A 298 12.23 14.51 4.79
N PHE A 299 13.06 13.60 5.29
CA PHE A 299 14.46 13.51 4.91
C PHE A 299 14.59 12.96 3.48
N LYS A 300 15.61 13.39 2.74
CA LYS A 300 15.97 12.77 1.46
C LYS A 300 16.62 11.40 1.74
N VAL A 301 16.20 10.38 1.01
CA VAL A 301 16.70 9.00 1.13
C VAL A 301 17.21 8.55 -0.24
N SER A 302 18.23 7.69 -0.28
CA SER A 302 18.65 7.05 -1.52
C SER A 302 17.70 5.90 -1.86
N GLU A 303 17.38 5.72 -3.14
CA GLU A 303 16.49 4.65 -3.61
C GLU A 303 16.97 3.25 -3.16
N ARG A 304 18.29 3.05 -3.14
CA ARG A 304 18.94 1.86 -2.58
C ARG A 304 18.60 1.66 -1.10
N ARG A 305 18.74 2.68 -0.25
CA ARG A 305 18.48 2.55 1.19
C ARG A 305 17.00 2.33 1.48
N GLU A 306 16.10 2.89 0.68
CA GLU A 306 14.67 2.55 0.77
C GLU A 306 14.39 1.08 0.41
N LYS A 307 15.02 0.55 -0.66
CA LYS A 307 14.88 -0.87 -1.06
C LYS A 307 15.41 -1.81 0.02
N GLU A 308 16.60 -1.55 0.55
CA GLU A 308 17.19 -2.28 1.69
C GLU A 308 16.23 -2.30 2.89
N VAL A 309 15.70 -1.14 3.31
CA VAL A 309 14.81 -1.07 4.48
C VAL A 309 13.44 -1.72 4.25
N ARG A 310 12.88 -1.67 3.03
CA ARG A 310 11.65 -2.43 2.69
C ARG A 310 11.90 -3.95 2.75
N GLN A 311 13.07 -4.41 2.29
CA GLN A 311 13.48 -5.80 2.39
C GLN A 311 13.68 -6.23 3.84
N GLU A 312 14.46 -5.49 4.64
CA GLU A 312 14.64 -5.73 6.08
C GLU A 312 13.27 -5.85 6.81
N ALA A 313 12.32 -4.97 6.49
CA ALA A 313 10.98 -4.99 7.08
C ALA A 313 10.15 -6.20 6.65
N LYS A 314 10.22 -6.60 5.37
CA LYS A 314 9.58 -7.81 4.83
C LYS A 314 10.13 -9.06 5.52
N GLU A 315 11.45 -9.18 5.63
CA GLU A 315 12.12 -10.31 6.28
C GLU A 315 11.79 -10.40 7.78
N LEU A 316 11.75 -9.27 8.48
CA LEU A 316 11.32 -9.21 9.87
C LEU A 316 9.88 -9.71 10.04
N HIS A 317 8.96 -9.28 9.17
CA HIS A 317 7.55 -9.70 9.20
C HIS A 317 7.39 -11.20 8.85
N GLU A 318 8.05 -11.70 7.80
CA GLU A 318 8.12 -13.13 7.50
C GLU A 318 8.65 -13.93 8.71
N SER A 319 9.69 -13.43 9.40
CA SER A 319 10.25 -14.11 10.57
C SER A 319 9.27 -14.16 11.75
N ARG A 320 8.49 -13.08 11.97
CA ARG A 320 7.46 -13.02 13.01
C ARG A 320 6.33 -14.01 12.71
N LEU A 321 5.84 -14.06 11.47
CA LEU A 321 4.82 -15.02 11.05
C LEU A 321 5.30 -16.47 11.16
N LYS A 322 6.53 -16.78 10.75
CA LYS A 322 7.12 -18.13 10.88
C LYS A 322 7.26 -18.54 12.36
N LYS A 323 7.67 -17.63 13.26
CA LYS A 323 7.70 -17.86 14.71
C LYS A 323 6.30 -18.04 15.30
N ALA A 324 5.32 -17.23 14.91
CA ALA A 324 3.92 -17.34 15.36
C ALA A 324 3.29 -18.67 14.92
N ALA A 325 3.47 -19.07 13.65
CA ALA A 325 3.02 -20.37 13.15
C ALA A 325 3.71 -21.55 13.85
N GLN A 326 5.01 -21.44 14.19
CA GLN A 326 5.69 -22.45 15.00
C GLN A 326 5.12 -22.51 16.43
N LYS A 327 4.86 -21.37 17.08
CA LYS A 327 4.22 -21.32 18.41
C LYS A 327 2.82 -21.94 18.38
N LYS A 328 1.98 -21.60 17.39
CA LYS A 328 0.64 -22.18 17.21
C LYS A 328 0.70 -23.70 17.02
N ARG A 329 1.63 -24.22 16.21
CA ARG A 329 1.83 -25.67 16.04
C ARG A 329 2.35 -26.39 17.29
N ARG A 330 3.17 -25.73 18.12
CA ARG A 330 3.56 -26.25 19.45
C ARG A 330 2.37 -26.28 20.40
N ALA A 331 1.59 -25.19 20.47
CA ALA A 331 0.40 -25.09 21.31
C ALA A 331 -0.68 -26.11 20.92
N GLN A 332 -0.92 -26.36 19.63
CA GLN A 332 -1.84 -27.43 19.18
C GLN A 332 -1.36 -28.83 19.57
N ARG A 333 -0.04 -29.09 19.54
CA ARG A 333 0.52 -30.38 19.99
C ARG A 333 0.50 -30.56 21.51
N ALA A 334 0.57 -29.47 22.27
CA ALA A 334 0.33 -29.48 23.72
C ALA A 334 -1.16 -29.72 23.99
N GLY A 335 -2.06 -28.88 23.45
CA GLY A 335 -3.51 -29.04 23.60
C GLY A 335 -4.05 -30.42 23.21
N ASN A 336 -3.48 -31.09 22.20
CA ASN A 336 -3.86 -32.47 21.84
C ASN A 336 -3.37 -33.55 22.83
N ARG A 337 -2.42 -33.24 23.72
CA ARG A 337 -2.03 -34.07 24.88
C ARG A 337 -2.91 -33.71 26.08
N ASP A 338 -3.00 -32.42 26.37
CA ASP A 338 -3.78 -31.86 27.47
C ASP A 338 -5.29 -32.18 27.34
N ALA A 339 -5.81 -32.41 26.12
CA ALA A 339 -7.19 -32.84 25.88
C ALA A 339 -7.45 -34.33 26.23
N GLY A 340 -6.40 -35.11 26.53
CA GLY A 340 -6.49 -36.44 27.11
C GLY A 340 -6.37 -36.46 28.63
N GLU A 341 -6.18 -35.31 29.28
CA GLU A 341 -6.16 -35.18 30.74
C GLU A 341 -7.48 -34.62 31.27
N ASP A 342 -8.14 -35.39 32.13
CA ASP A 342 -9.31 -34.95 32.89
C ASP A 342 -9.02 -33.68 33.70
N GLY A 343 -10.01 -32.79 33.82
CA GLY A 343 -9.89 -31.56 34.63
C GLY A 343 -9.52 -31.84 36.10
N ALA A 344 -9.97 -32.98 36.64
CA ALA A 344 -9.61 -33.44 37.97
C ALA A 344 -8.11 -33.73 38.13
N SER A 345 -7.43 -34.21 37.07
CA SER A 345 -5.98 -34.45 37.09
C SER A 345 -5.20 -33.13 37.15
N LYS A 346 -5.68 -32.10 36.46
CA LYS A 346 -5.07 -30.76 36.49
C LYS A 346 -5.31 -30.04 37.82
N GLN A 347 -6.47 -30.23 38.44
CA GLN A 347 -6.73 -29.73 39.79
C GLN A 347 -5.83 -30.42 40.82
N ARG A 348 -5.67 -31.75 40.76
CA ARG A 348 -4.70 -32.50 41.59
C ARG A 348 -3.27 -32.04 41.39
N LEU A 349 -2.86 -31.73 40.16
CA LEU A 349 -1.53 -31.17 39.88
C LEU A 349 -1.35 -29.82 40.59
N GLN A 350 -2.35 -28.93 40.54
CA GLN A 350 -2.28 -27.64 41.25
C GLN A 350 -2.28 -27.80 42.78
N GLU A 351 -3.00 -28.78 43.32
CA GLU A 351 -2.98 -29.12 44.76
C GLU A 351 -1.61 -29.66 45.18
N GLN A 352 -0.97 -30.49 44.34
CA GLN A 352 0.39 -30.97 44.57
C GLN A 352 1.44 -29.84 44.46
N LEU A 353 1.25 -28.86 43.56
CA LEU A 353 2.13 -27.68 43.45
C LEU A 353 2.01 -26.74 44.66
N PHE A 354 0.83 -26.65 45.27
CA PHE A 354 0.61 -25.92 46.53
C PHE A 354 1.32 -26.63 47.71
N LEU A 355 1.16 -27.95 47.85
CA LEU A 355 1.89 -28.75 48.85
C LEU A 355 3.42 -28.63 48.70
N LEU A 356 3.93 -28.58 47.47
CA LEU A 356 5.35 -28.40 47.17
C LEU A 356 5.84 -26.95 47.34
N GLN A 357 5.01 -26.02 47.83
CA GLN A 357 5.32 -24.60 47.99
C GLN A 357 5.82 -23.93 46.70
N LEU A 358 5.35 -24.41 45.55
CA LEU A 358 5.57 -23.83 44.21
C LEU A 358 4.43 -22.91 43.77
N ARG A 359 3.38 -22.79 44.60
CA ARG A 359 2.28 -21.84 44.47
C ARG A 359 1.87 -21.38 45.88
N ASP A 360 1.93 -20.09 46.13
CA ASP A 360 1.65 -19.49 47.44
C ASP A 360 0.13 -19.54 47.80
N SER A 361 -0.76 -19.66 46.80
CA SER A 361 -2.22 -19.63 46.97
C SER A 361 -2.93 -20.98 46.73
N CYS A 362 -3.89 -21.31 47.60
CA CYS A 362 -4.68 -22.53 47.54
C CYS A 362 -5.52 -22.60 46.25
N PRO A 363 -5.40 -23.66 45.43
CA PRO A 363 -6.08 -23.76 44.13
C PRO A 363 -7.60 -23.97 44.23
N ARG A 364 -8.14 -24.13 45.43
CA ARG A 364 -9.58 -24.27 45.67
C ARG A 364 -10.26 -22.97 46.08
N CYS A 365 -9.68 -22.21 47.01
CA CYS A 365 -10.34 -21.08 47.67
C CYS A 365 -9.51 -19.78 47.77
N GLY A 366 -8.29 -19.76 47.22
CA GLY A 366 -7.46 -18.55 47.19
C GLY A 366 -6.71 -18.18 48.47
N TRP A 367 -6.84 -18.95 49.56
CA TRP A 367 -6.06 -18.73 50.78
C TRP A 367 -4.55 -18.77 50.50
N GLU A 368 -3.81 -17.77 50.98
CA GLU A 368 -2.36 -17.67 50.85
C GLU A 368 -1.65 -18.26 52.07
N LEU A 369 -0.57 -19.01 51.84
CA LEU A 369 0.32 -19.57 52.86
C LEU A 369 1.44 -18.55 53.18
N GLU A 370 1.72 -18.28 54.45
CA GLU A 370 2.79 -17.35 54.82
C GLU A 370 4.20 -17.95 54.65
N ARG A 371 5.19 -17.11 54.33
CA ARG A 371 6.55 -17.54 54.00
C ARG A 371 7.35 -17.94 55.24
N GLY A 372 7.11 -19.16 55.69
CA GLY A 372 7.73 -19.79 56.86
C GLY A 372 6.90 -20.96 57.40
N GLU A 373 5.61 -21.02 57.02
CA GLU A 373 4.69 -22.11 57.35
C GLU A 373 5.08 -23.40 56.60
N GLY A 374 4.78 -24.54 57.23
CA GLY A 374 5.19 -25.86 56.77
C GLY A 374 4.32 -26.47 55.67
N HIS A 375 4.85 -27.51 55.04
CA HIS A 375 4.08 -28.44 54.19
C HIS A 375 2.81 -28.95 54.91
N ASP A 376 2.91 -29.17 56.21
CA ASP A 376 1.84 -29.75 57.02
C ASP A 376 0.66 -28.80 57.22
N GLU A 377 0.88 -27.47 57.17
CA GLU A 377 -0.14 -26.43 57.27
C GLU A 377 -0.90 -26.29 55.94
N ALA A 378 -0.17 -26.32 54.82
CA ALA A 378 -0.75 -26.44 53.48
C ALA A 378 -1.59 -27.73 53.33
N GLN A 379 -1.14 -28.84 53.91
CA GLN A 379 -1.87 -30.11 53.92
C GLN A 379 -3.13 -30.05 54.78
N GLN A 380 -3.06 -29.52 56.01
CA GLN A 380 -4.22 -29.29 56.88
C GLN A 380 -5.27 -28.45 56.14
N HIS A 381 -4.88 -27.29 55.60
CA HIS A 381 -5.77 -26.43 54.83
C HIS A 381 -6.46 -27.16 53.65
N LEU A 382 -5.72 -27.94 52.85
CA LEU A 382 -6.32 -28.68 51.73
C LEU A 382 -7.35 -29.75 52.16
N THR A 383 -7.22 -30.29 53.37
CA THR A 383 -8.23 -31.22 53.93
C THR A 383 -9.46 -30.50 54.48
N GLU A 384 -9.28 -29.33 55.08
CA GLU A 384 -10.37 -28.54 55.67
C GLU A 384 -11.13 -27.67 54.66
N CYS A 385 -10.49 -27.30 53.54
CA CYS A 385 -11.03 -26.43 52.48
C CYS A 385 -12.23 -27.04 51.74
N ASN A 386 -13.42 -26.88 52.35
CA ASN A 386 -14.72 -27.34 51.87
C ASN A 386 -15.73 -26.19 51.66
N ASP A 387 -15.32 -24.93 51.82
CA ASP A 387 -16.17 -23.74 51.74
C ASP A 387 -16.69 -23.47 50.32
N LYS A 388 -17.85 -24.07 49.99
CA LYS A 388 -18.53 -23.97 48.68
C LYS A 388 -18.92 -22.53 48.25
N VAL A 389 -18.70 -21.51 49.09
CA VAL A 389 -18.91 -20.09 48.75
C VAL A 389 -17.59 -19.51 48.23
N LYS A 390 -16.57 -19.42 49.09
CA LYS A 390 -15.19 -19.02 48.75
C LYS A 390 -14.63 -19.75 47.52
N ILE A 391 -14.89 -21.05 47.40
CA ILE A 391 -14.44 -21.86 46.25
C ILE A 391 -15.06 -21.38 44.92
N ARG A 392 -16.31 -20.91 44.92
CA ARG A 392 -16.97 -20.36 43.72
C ARG A 392 -16.57 -18.91 43.45
N GLU A 393 -16.37 -18.12 44.49
CA GLU A 393 -15.89 -16.73 44.39
C GLU A 393 -14.48 -16.71 43.76
N TYR A 394 -13.54 -17.48 44.32
CA TYR A 394 -12.19 -17.62 43.78
C TYR A 394 -12.15 -18.20 42.35
N GLN A 395 -13.03 -19.17 42.04
CA GLN A 395 -13.15 -19.70 40.67
C GLN A 395 -13.72 -18.66 39.67
N GLN A 396 -14.52 -17.69 40.13
CA GLN A 396 -14.97 -16.57 39.30
C GLN A 396 -13.86 -15.54 39.12
N GLU A 397 -13.14 -15.18 40.18
CA GLU A 397 -12.00 -14.26 40.12
C GLU A 397 -10.91 -14.78 39.16
N VAL A 398 -10.50 -16.05 39.27
CA VAL A 398 -9.53 -16.68 38.36
C VAL A 398 -10.06 -16.73 36.91
N ALA A 399 -11.36 -16.95 36.70
CA ALA A 399 -11.95 -16.95 35.37
C ALA A 399 -12.00 -15.55 34.74
N ASP A 400 -12.26 -14.51 35.54
CA ASP A 400 -12.27 -13.11 35.11
C ASP A 400 -10.84 -12.59 34.87
N GLU A 401 -9.86 -12.96 35.69
CA GLU A 401 -8.43 -12.71 35.42
C GLU A 401 -7.98 -13.39 34.13
N GLU A 402 -8.34 -14.65 33.91
CA GLU A 402 -8.07 -15.33 32.64
C GLU A 402 -8.76 -14.65 31.46
N ALA A 403 -10.01 -14.19 31.61
CA ALA A 403 -10.74 -13.49 30.56
C ALA A 403 -10.12 -12.13 30.23
N GLU A 404 -9.70 -11.36 31.23
CA GLU A 404 -9.03 -10.08 31.06
C GLU A 404 -7.62 -10.26 30.45
N ALA A 405 -6.88 -11.29 30.87
CA ALA A 405 -5.60 -11.65 30.28
C ALA A 405 -5.73 -12.07 28.80
N ARG A 406 -6.76 -12.86 28.46
CA ARG A 406 -7.10 -13.22 27.06
C ARG A 406 -7.45 -11.97 26.25
N SER A 407 -8.31 -11.10 26.78
CA SER A 407 -8.67 -9.81 26.14
C SER A 407 -7.44 -8.92 25.88
N LYS A 408 -6.52 -8.82 26.85
CA LYS A 408 -5.23 -8.11 26.73
C LYS A 408 -4.29 -8.72 25.69
N LEU A 409 -4.42 -10.00 25.35
CA LEU A 409 -3.66 -10.66 24.28
C LEU A 409 -4.31 -10.44 22.91
N ASP A 410 -5.63 -10.58 22.81
CA ASP A 410 -6.38 -10.36 21.56
C ASP A 410 -6.30 -8.90 21.09
N ALA A 411 -6.33 -7.94 22.02
CA ALA A 411 -6.09 -6.52 21.72
C ALA A 411 -4.73 -6.31 21.04
N LYS A 412 -3.64 -6.82 21.63
CA LYS A 412 -2.27 -6.74 21.09
C LYS A 412 -2.14 -7.44 19.74
N ALA A 413 -2.80 -8.59 19.55
CA ALA A 413 -2.84 -9.26 18.26
C ALA A 413 -3.51 -8.38 17.20
N SER A 414 -4.60 -7.69 17.54
CA SER A 414 -5.29 -6.76 16.62
C SER A 414 -4.44 -5.54 16.25
N GLU A 415 -3.63 -5.01 17.17
CA GLU A 415 -2.65 -3.95 16.91
C GLU A 415 -1.55 -4.43 15.93
N GLU A 416 -1.02 -5.64 16.13
CA GLU A 416 -0.04 -6.24 15.21
C GLU A 416 -0.61 -6.48 13.80
N GLU A 417 -1.89 -6.90 13.69
CA GLU A 417 -2.56 -7.07 12.38
C GLU A 417 -2.75 -5.73 11.64
N ILE A 418 -3.12 -4.66 12.35
CA ILE A 418 -3.28 -3.32 11.75
C ILE A 418 -1.92 -2.80 11.27
N LEU A 419 -0.85 -3.00 12.05
CA LEU A 419 0.50 -2.61 11.65
C LEU A 419 0.96 -3.40 10.40
N ALA A 420 0.70 -4.70 10.34
CA ALA A 420 1.03 -5.53 9.18
C ALA A 420 0.32 -5.07 7.90
N LEU A 421 -0.96 -4.70 8.01
CA LEU A 421 -1.73 -4.09 6.92
C LEU A 421 -1.09 -2.76 6.47
N LYS A 422 -0.72 -1.87 7.40
CA LYS A 422 -0.10 -0.58 7.05
C LYS A 422 1.31 -0.72 6.48
N GLN A 423 2.08 -1.71 6.92
CA GLN A 423 3.36 -2.06 6.31
C GLN A 423 3.17 -2.55 4.85
N TRP A 424 2.17 -3.37 4.58
CA TRP A 424 1.82 -3.81 3.21
C TRP A 424 1.33 -2.66 2.32
N GLU A 425 0.51 -1.76 2.85
CA GLU A 425 0.04 -0.58 2.12
C GLU A 425 1.20 0.38 1.77
N SER A 426 2.13 0.63 2.71
CA SER A 426 3.32 1.46 2.48
C SER A 426 4.40 0.82 1.58
N ASN A 427 4.32 -0.50 1.36
CA ASN A 427 5.15 -1.25 0.40
C ASN A 427 4.60 -1.24 -1.05
N GLY A 428 3.49 -0.55 -1.34
CA GLY A 428 2.87 -0.58 -2.68
C GLY A 428 1.97 -1.80 -2.90
N ARG A 429 1.35 -2.33 -1.84
CA ARG A 429 0.32 -3.40 -1.90
C ARG A 429 0.74 -4.66 -2.69
N GLN A 430 2.04 -4.99 -2.65
CA GLN A 430 2.67 -6.09 -3.39
C GLN A 430 1.87 -7.41 -3.36
N LEU A 431 1.72 -8.04 -4.53
CA LEU A 431 0.93 -9.27 -4.69
C LEU A 431 1.65 -10.49 -4.09
N GLY A 432 2.99 -10.50 -4.09
CA GLY A 432 3.81 -11.50 -3.41
C GLY A 432 3.74 -11.45 -1.89
N GLN A 433 3.18 -10.38 -1.31
CA GLN A 433 3.01 -10.20 0.13
C GLN A 433 1.60 -10.57 0.64
N LEU A 434 0.60 -10.78 -0.23
CA LEU A 434 -0.80 -10.99 0.17
C LEU A 434 -1.05 -12.19 1.11
N TRP A 435 -0.21 -13.23 1.05
CA TRP A 435 -0.30 -14.40 1.94
C TRP A 435 0.07 -14.08 3.41
N MET A 436 0.64 -12.90 3.69
CA MET A 436 1.06 -12.50 5.04
C MET A 436 -0.06 -11.83 5.87
N LEU A 437 -1.11 -11.30 5.23
CA LEU A 437 -2.23 -10.65 5.92
C LEU A 437 -3.15 -11.69 6.58
N SER A 438 -3.79 -11.34 7.70
CA SER A 438 -4.79 -12.16 8.37
C SER A 438 -6.12 -12.24 7.60
N ASP A 439 -6.94 -13.26 7.90
CA ASP A 439 -8.27 -13.43 7.27
C ASP A 439 -9.21 -12.24 7.56
N THR A 440 -9.09 -11.67 8.76
CA THR A 440 -9.76 -10.44 9.20
C THR A 440 -9.35 -9.24 8.34
N MET A 441 -8.04 -9.04 8.09
CA MET A 441 -7.58 -7.94 7.23
C MET A 441 -7.91 -8.17 5.75
N LEU A 442 -7.86 -9.40 5.24
CA LEU A 442 -8.28 -9.70 3.86
C LEU A 442 -9.76 -9.38 3.63
N LYS A 443 -10.64 -9.70 4.60
CA LYS A 443 -12.07 -9.34 4.54
C LYS A 443 -12.27 -7.82 4.55
N ARG A 444 -11.61 -7.09 5.45
CA ARG A 444 -11.63 -5.61 5.51
C ARG A 444 -11.13 -4.94 4.22
N GLN A 445 -10.10 -5.50 3.58
CA GLN A 445 -9.62 -4.99 2.29
C GLN A 445 -10.62 -5.29 1.16
N CYS A 446 -11.23 -6.49 1.14
CA CYS A 446 -12.34 -6.78 0.23
C CYS A 446 -13.53 -5.81 0.43
N GLU A 447 -13.94 -5.55 1.68
CA GLU A 447 -14.98 -4.55 2.02
C GLU A 447 -14.61 -3.15 1.50
N THR A 448 -13.36 -2.73 1.72
CA THR A 448 -12.82 -1.42 1.27
C THR A 448 -12.86 -1.26 -0.26
N PHE A 449 -12.75 -2.36 -1.01
CA PHE A 449 -12.85 -2.40 -2.47
C PHE A 449 -14.22 -2.88 -3.00
N ASN A 450 -15.24 -2.99 -2.14
CA ASN A 450 -16.58 -3.51 -2.46
C ASN A 450 -16.60 -4.91 -3.12
N LEU A 451 -15.64 -5.77 -2.76
CA LEU A 451 -15.51 -7.14 -3.26
C LEU A 451 -16.27 -8.16 -2.36
N PRO A 452 -16.83 -9.25 -2.94
CA PRO A 452 -17.63 -10.20 -2.18
C PRO A 452 -16.79 -11.01 -1.17
N ILE A 453 -17.19 -10.89 0.10
CA ILE A 453 -16.52 -11.45 1.30
C ILE A 453 -16.74 -12.97 1.46
N LYS A 454 -17.63 -13.58 0.67
CA LYS A 454 -17.96 -15.01 0.73
C LYS A 454 -16.89 -15.87 0.07
N GLY A 455 -16.27 -16.78 0.82
CA GLY A 455 -15.33 -17.76 0.27
C GLY A 455 -14.25 -18.20 1.27
N LYS A 456 -13.31 -18.99 0.78
CA LYS A 456 -12.06 -19.32 1.51
C LYS A 456 -11.02 -18.22 1.37
N ARG A 457 -10.04 -18.20 2.27
CA ARG A 457 -8.86 -17.31 2.26
C ARG A 457 -8.25 -17.14 0.86
N HIS A 458 -7.93 -18.24 0.19
CA HIS A 458 -7.37 -18.22 -1.17
C HIS A 458 -8.30 -17.61 -2.23
N GLU A 459 -9.63 -17.73 -2.11
CA GLU A 459 -10.59 -17.09 -3.03
C GLU A 459 -10.67 -15.57 -2.81
N LEU A 460 -10.57 -15.11 -1.56
CA LEU A 460 -10.49 -13.68 -1.24
C LEU A 460 -9.22 -13.06 -1.82
N ILE A 461 -8.07 -13.73 -1.61
CA ILE A 461 -6.77 -13.30 -2.17
C ILE A 461 -6.82 -13.24 -3.70
N GLN A 462 -7.42 -14.22 -4.37
CA GLN A 462 -7.55 -14.23 -5.83
C GLN A 462 -8.39 -13.05 -6.36
N ARG A 463 -9.51 -12.70 -5.70
CA ARG A 463 -10.33 -11.55 -6.10
C ARG A 463 -9.61 -10.22 -5.84
N LEU A 464 -8.93 -10.13 -4.70
CA LEU A 464 -8.16 -8.93 -4.32
C LEU A 464 -6.97 -8.71 -5.26
N SER A 465 -6.25 -9.76 -5.66
CA SER A 465 -5.15 -9.64 -6.62
C SER A 465 -5.62 -9.32 -8.04
N GLN A 466 -6.75 -9.85 -8.47
CA GLN A 466 -7.42 -9.46 -9.73
C GLN A 466 -7.81 -7.97 -9.71
N HIS A 467 -8.42 -7.51 -8.63
CA HIS A 467 -8.82 -6.10 -8.47
C HIS A 467 -7.61 -5.16 -8.49
N ILE A 468 -6.56 -5.43 -7.70
CA ILE A 468 -5.32 -4.65 -7.68
C ILE A 468 -4.69 -4.58 -9.09
N ARG A 469 -4.63 -5.71 -9.82
CA ARG A 469 -4.14 -5.73 -11.21
C ARG A 469 -5.01 -4.90 -12.17
N SER A 470 -6.33 -4.85 -11.98
CA SER A 470 -7.22 -4.03 -12.81
C SER A 470 -7.18 -2.53 -12.52
N GLN A 471 -6.72 -2.12 -11.33
CA GLN A 471 -6.59 -0.70 -10.96
C GLN A 471 -5.21 -0.10 -11.29
N ALA A 472 -4.25 -0.91 -11.69
CA ALA A 472 -2.95 -0.46 -12.18
C ALA A 472 -3.14 0.46 -13.40
N ARG A 473 -2.59 1.67 -13.34
CA ARG A 473 -2.69 2.63 -14.45
C ARG A 473 -1.79 2.19 -15.60
N LEU A 474 -2.39 1.62 -16.64
CA LEU A 474 -1.83 1.64 -17.99
C LEU A 474 -1.47 3.10 -18.33
N MET A 475 -0.21 3.35 -18.65
CA MET A 475 0.25 4.68 -19.06
C MET A 475 -0.17 4.93 -20.52
N ILE A 476 -0.33 6.19 -20.90
CA ILE A 476 -0.65 6.58 -22.29
C ILE A 476 0.49 6.21 -23.26
N THR A 477 1.69 5.93 -22.75
CA THR A 477 2.84 5.37 -23.49
C THR A 477 2.68 3.90 -23.84
N ASP A 478 1.79 3.17 -23.18
CA ASP A 478 1.68 1.72 -23.26
C ASP A 478 0.77 1.36 -24.45
N GLY A 479 1.34 1.50 -25.65
CA GLY A 479 0.70 1.10 -26.90
C GLY A 479 0.30 -0.38 -26.89
N LYS A 480 -0.59 -0.77 -27.82
CA LYS A 480 -1.22 -2.11 -27.90
C LYS A 480 -0.29 -3.31 -28.13
N THR A 481 1.02 -3.09 -28.11
CA THR A 481 2.10 -4.08 -28.24
C THR A 481 2.51 -4.61 -26.87
N ASP A 482 2.81 -5.91 -26.78
CA ASP A 482 3.40 -6.56 -25.61
C ASP A 482 4.83 -6.03 -25.38
N VAL A 483 5.01 -4.92 -24.64
CA VAL A 483 6.33 -4.30 -24.41
C VAL A 483 7.02 -4.91 -23.18
N SER A 484 8.00 -5.77 -23.42
CA SER A 484 9.02 -6.13 -22.45
C SER A 484 10.02 -4.97 -22.27
N GLY A 485 9.78 -4.08 -21.30
CA GLY A 485 10.82 -3.15 -20.85
C GLY A 485 10.38 -1.86 -20.15
N GLY A 486 10.81 -1.68 -18.89
CA GLY A 486 11.33 -0.37 -18.46
C GLY A 486 10.42 0.61 -17.70
N ALA A 487 9.29 0.18 -17.14
CA ALA A 487 8.43 1.04 -16.31
C ALA A 487 8.31 0.53 -14.85
N SER A 488 9.38 0.70 -14.05
CA SER A 488 9.37 0.29 -12.63
C SER A 488 8.60 1.28 -11.75
N GLY A 489 7.27 1.15 -11.77
CA GLY A 489 6.41 1.52 -10.65
C GLY A 489 6.10 0.28 -9.82
N TYR A 490 6.00 0.41 -8.50
CA TYR A 490 5.78 -0.73 -7.58
C TYR A 490 4.38 -1.38 -7.68
N ASP A 491 3.50 -0.85 -8.54
CA ASP A 491 2.07 -1.15 -8.61
C ASP A 491 1.63 -1.92 -9.89
N ALA A 492 2.37 -2.96 -10.35
CA ALA A 492 1.79 -4.16 -11.02
C ALA A 492 2.83 -5.16 -11.62
N CYS A 493 3.05 -6.29 -10.95
CA CYS A 493 3.66 -7.47 -11.59
C CYS A 493 2.63 -8.25 -12.44
N SER A 494 2.79 -8.22 -13.76
CA SER A 494 2.22 -9.22 -14.67
C SER A 494 2.91 -10.58 -14.49
N LEU A 495 2.20 -11.69 -14.68
CA LEU A 495 2.72 -13.05 -14.46
C LEU A 495 4.04 -13.38 -15.20
N LYS A 496 4.30 -12.73 -16.34
CA LYS A 496 5.57 -12.86 -17.11
C LYS A 496 6.80 -12.36 -16.33
N HIS A 497 6.61 -11.41 -15.42
CA HIS A 497 7.65 -10.80 -14.58
C HIS A 497 7.14 -10.72 -13.13
N ALA A 498 7.22 -11.84 -12.41
CA ALA A 498 7.17 -11.82 -10.96
C ALA A 498 8.55 -11.41 -10.44
N ASP A 499 8.68 -10.14 -10.03
CA ASP A 499 9.95 -9.58 -9.57
C ASP A 499 10.53 -10.37 -8.40
N ALA A 500 11.85 -10.55 -8.41
CA ALA A 500 12.55 -11.32 -7.37
C ALA A 500 12.40 -10.70 -5.97
N GLU A 501 12.23 -9.37 -5.89
CA GLU A 501 11.96 -8.61 -4.66
C GLU A 501 10.57 -8.93 -4.06
N ASP A 502 9.59 -9.30 -4.90
CA ASP A 502 8.19 -9.54 -4.50
C ASP A 502 8.02 -10.94 -3.86
N LEU A 503 8.82 -11.92 -4.30
CA LEU A 503 8.72 -13.32 -3.87
C LEU A 503 9.19 -13.56 -2.41
N PRO A 504 8.64 -14.57 -1.71
CA PRO A 504 9.17 -15.01 -0.42
C PRO A 504 10.57 -15.61 -0.60
N GLN A 505 11.52 -15.27 0.29
CA GLN A 505 12.92 -15.74 0.20
C GLN A 505 13.07 -17.26 0.00
N ASN A 506 12.17 -18.04 0.62
CA ASN A 506 12.23 -19.49 0.66
C ASN A 506 10.84 -20.11 0.50
N LEU A 507 10.43 -20.39 -0.75
CA LEU A 507 9.20 -21.13 -1.09
C LEU A 507 9.09 -22.45 -0.30
N ASN A 508 10.20 -23.17 -0.15
CA ASN A 508 10.26 -24.41 0.64
C ASN A 508 10.03 -24.21 2.16
N SER A 509 10.09 -22.98 2.69
CA SER A 509 9.80 -22.70 4.11
C SER A 509 8.31 -22.52 4.42
N LEU A 510 7.46 -22.33 3.39
CA LEU A 510 6.03 -22.05 3.56
C LEU A 510 5.19 -23.32 3.82
N ASP A 511 4.14 -23.20 4.62
CA ASP A 511 3.16 -24.28 4.84
C ASP A 511 2.21 -24.44 3.63
N LYS A 512 1.49 -25.57 3.54
CA LYS A 512 0.60 -25.87 2.39
C LYS A 512 -0.42 -24.77 2.12
N GLU A 513 -1.00 -24.18 3.17
CA GLU A 513 -2.00 -23.11 3.07
C GLU A 513 -1.38 -21.83 2.52
N GLN A 514 -0.22 -21.41 3.04
CA GLN A 514 0.53 -20.25 2.55
C GLN A 514 0.94 -20.37 1.07
N LEU A 515 1.25 -21.58 0.61
CA LEU A 515 1.53 -21.85 -0.81
C LEU A 515 0.26 -21.81 -1.68
N GLN A 516 -0.91 -22.16 -1.15
CA GLN A 516 -2.19 -21.98 -1.84
C GLN A 516 -2.54 -20.49 -1.95
N ASP A 517 -2.31 -19.72 -0.90
CA ASP A 517 -2.49 -18.27 -0.88
C ASP A 517 -1.57 -17.56 -1.88
N LEU A 518 -0.29 -17.95 -1.93
CA LEU A 518 0.68 -17.44 -2.90
C LEU A 518 0.31 -17.81 -4.35
N CYS A 519 -0.08 -19.07 -4.59
CA CYS A 519 -0.59 -19.47 -5.91
C CYS A 519 -1.84 -18.65 -6.29
N ALA A 520 -2.74 -18.38 -5.35
CA ALA A 520 -3.93 -17.57 -5.58
C ALA A 520 -3.62 -16.09 -5.86
N SER A 521 -2.65 -15.48 -5.17
CA SER A 521 -2.30 -14.07 -5.39
C SER A 521 -1.72 -13.85 -6.78
N TYR A 522 -0.89 -14.78 -7.26
CA TYR A 522 -0.36 -14.74 -8.63
C TYR A 522 -1.37 -15.20 -9.69
N GLY A 523 -2.38 -16.00 -9.34
CA GLY A 523 -3.43 -16.51 -10.25
C GLY A 523 -3.16 -17.89 -10.85
N VAL A 524 -2.27 -18.68 -10.22
CA VAL A 524 -1.95 -20.06 -10.59
C VAL A 524 -3.13 -20.98 -10.25
N LYS A 525 -3.55 -21.84 -11.18
CA LYS A 525 -4.65 -22.80 -10.94
C LYS A 525 -4.17 -24.02 -10.14
N PHE A 526 -4.76 -24.25 -8.97
CA PHE A 526 -4.46 -25.40 -8.10
C PHE A 526 -5.73 -26.06 -7.52
N ASN A 527 -5.60 -27.30 -7.04
CA ASN A 527 -6.67 -28.07 -6.41
C ASN A 527 -6.41 -28.17 -4.89
N PRO A 528 -7.13 -27.43 -4.02
CA PRO A 528 -6.76 -27.30 -2.61
C PRO A 528 -6.72 -28.64 -1.84
N ARG A 529 -7.59 -29.59 -2.20
CA ARG A 529 -7.62 -30.94 -1.63
C ARG A 529 -6.49 -31.83 -2.18
N LYS A 530 -6.37 -31.94 -3.52
CA LYS A 530 -5.49 -32.93 -4.17
C LYS A 530 -4.00 -32.56 -4.19
N ASP A 531 -3.67 -31.27 -4.36
CA ASP A 531 -2.28 -30.87 -4.58
C ASP A 531 -1.46 -30.91 -3.27
N VAL A 532 -0.28 -31.53 -3.33
CA VAL A 532 0.72 -31.56 -2.26
C VAL A 532 1.63 -30.34 -2.37
N LYS A 533 2.37 -30.00 -1.30
CA LYS A 533 3.35 -28.90 -1.28
C LYS A 533 4.34 -28.93 -2.47
N LYS A 534 4.83 -30.11 -2.85
CA LYS A 534 5.70 -30.28 -4.04
C LYS A 534 5.00 -29.87 -5.34
N ASP A 535 3.71 -30.20 -5.49
CA ASP A 535 2.94 -29.92 -6.71
C ASP A 535 2.59 -28.44 -6.83
N LEU A 536 2.29 -27.78 -5.71
CA LEU A 536 2.05 -26.33 -5.66
C LEU A 536 3.30 -25.56 -6.09
N ILE A 537 4.48 -25.92 -5.56
CA ILE A 537 5.76 -25.31 -5.94
C ILE A 537 6.06 -25.56 -7.43
N LYS A 538 5.96 -26.81 -7.91
CA LYS A 538 6.14 -27.14 -9.35
C LYS A 538 5.20 -26.33 -10.24
N LYS A 539 3.91 -26.22 -9.90
CA LYS A 539 2.94 -25.42 -10.69
C LYS A 539 3.26 -23.92 -10.68
N PHE A 540 3.73 -23.41 -9.55
CA PHE A 540 4.16 -22.01 -9.42
C PHE A 540 5.38 -21.72 -10.30
N GLU A 541 6.42 -22.54 -10.20
CA GLU A 541 7.66 -22.44 -11.00
C GLU A 541 7.39 -22.65 -12.50
N MET A 542 6.60 -23.66 -12.88
CA MET A 542 6.16 -23.86 -14.27
C MET A 542 5.35 -22.69 -14.83
N THR A 543 4.65 -21.92 -13.98
CA THR A 543 3.93 -20.71 -14.43
C THR A 543 4.88 -19.51 -14.53
N ARG A 544 5.85 -19.38 -13.60
CA ARG A 544 6.88 -18.34 -13.61
C ARG A 544 7.78 -18.42 -14.84
N TYR A 545 8.23 -19.61 -15.22
CA TYR A 545 9.14 -19.82 -16.36
C TYR A 545 8.41 -20.14 -17.68
N LYS A 546 7.11 -19.81 -17.80
CA LYS A 546 6.31 -20.15 -18.98
C LYS A 546 6.56 -19.20 -20.16
N GLY A 547 7.70 -19.39 -20.83
CA GLY A 547 8.10 -18.63 -22.02
C GLY A 547 9.60 -18.38 -22.12
N THR A 548 10.33 -18.56 -21.02
CA THR A 548 11.79 -18.73 -21.02
C THR A 548 12.12 -20.20 -21.27
N GLU A 549 13.09 -20.49 -22.14
CA GLU A 549 13.62 -21.85 -22.25
C GLU A 549 14.18 -22.33 -20.91
N GLN A 550 14.13 -23.65 -20.67
CA GLN A 550 14.52 -24.24 -19.40
C GLN A 550 16.05 -24.16 -19.22
N GLN A 551 16.53 -23.13 -18.53
CA GLN A 551 17.91 -23.08 -18.09
C GLN A 551 18.15 -24.23 -17.09
N LEU A 552 18.89 -25.24 -17.56
CA LEU A 552 19.07 -26.53 -16.90
C LEU A 552 19.76 -26.39 -15.53
N MET A 553 18.95 -26.35 -14.46
CA MET A 553 19.44 -26.60 -13.11
C MET A 553 19.91 -28.05 -13.00
N LEU A 554 21.20 -28.27 -12.67
CA LEU A 554 21.74 -29.59 -12.37
C LEU A 554 21.17 -30.15 -11.05
N GLY A 555 19.98 -30.74 -11.13
CA GLY A 555 19.38 -31.51 -10.07
C GLY A 555 19.78 -32.98 -10.17
N TYR A 556 20.73 -33.42 -9.34
CA TYR A 556 20.96 -34.85 -9.10
C TYR A 556 19.66 -35.49 -8.53
N GLY A 557 19.13 -36.51 -9.21
CA GLY A 557 17.94 -37.24 -8.78
C GLY A 557 17.34 -38.10 -9.89
N GLU A 558 17.63 -39.39 -9.88
CA GLU A 558 17.01 -40.35 -10.81
C GLU A 558 15.52 -40.54 -10.54
N GLU A 559 14.64 -40.17 -11.49
CA GLU A 559 13.31 -40.79 -11.63
C GLU A 559 13.11 -41.25 -13.08
N LYS A 560 13.53 -42.50 -13.36
CA LYS A 560 13.37 -43.18 -14.65
C LYS A 560 11.88 -43.29 -15.00
N ASN A 561 11.43 -42.56 -16.03
CA ASN A 561 10.07 -42.74 -16.56
C ASN A 561 10.08 -43.00 -18.08
N LYS A 562 9.62 -44.19 -18.47
CA LYS A 562 9.81 -44.74 -19.81
C LYS A 562 8.83 -44.14 -20.82
N ARG A 563 9.33 -43.39 -21.81
CA ARG A 563 8.67 -43.28 -23.13
C ARG A 563 9.68 -43.47 -24.25
N ARG A 564 9.55 -44.60 -24.95
CA ARG A 564 10.27 -44.89 -26.20
C ARG A 564 9.79 -43.92 -27.28
N ALA A 565 10.72 -43.23 -27.92
CA ALA A 565 10.63 -42.82 -29.31
C ALA A 565 11.97 -43.24 -29.94
N ALA A 566 11.95 -44.02 -31.02
CA ALA A 566 13.17 -44.57 -31.59
C ALA A 566 13.74 -43.60 -32.63
N ILE A 567 15.04 -43.30 -32.50
CA ILE A 567 15.89 -42.83 -33.59
C ILE A 567 16.93 -43.93 -33.76
N LYS A 568 17.22 -44.30 -35.02
CA LYS A 568 18.16 -45.40 -35.33
C LYS A 568 19.59 -44.88 -35.22
N ASP A 569 20.46 -45.76 -34.75
CA ASP A 569 21.90 -45.59 -34.82
C ASP A 569 22.35 -45.50 -36.30
N LYS A 570 23.40 -44.72 -36.52
CA LYS A 570 24.16 -44.69 -37.77
C LYS A 570 25.61 -44.41 -37.40
N ASP A 571 26.39 -45.47 -37.32
CA ASP A 571 27.83 -45.40 -37.12
C ASP A 571 28.49 -44.94 -38.43
N GLU A 572 29.26 -43.85 -38.39
CA GLU A 572 30.29 -43.51 -39.37
C GLU A 572 31.50 -42.97 -38.60
N ASP A 573 32.70 -43.45 -38.92
CA ASP A 573 33.86 -43.43 -38.03
C ASP A 573 34.61 -42.09 -37.99
N TYR A 574 35.23 -41.78 -36.84
CA TYR A 574 36.35 -40.83 -36.78
C TYR A 574 37.40 -41.30 -35.78
N VAL A 575 38.59 -41.64 -36.29
CA VAL A 575 39.77 -42.02 -35.51
C VAL A 575 40.61 -40.76 -35.27
N PRO A 576 41.06 -40.47 -34.03
CA PRO A 576 42.05 -39.43 -33.78
C PRO A 576 43.46 -39.92 -34.11
N ASP A 577 44.23 -39.10 -34.83
CA ASP A 577 45.69 -39.26 -34.94
C ASP A 577 46.42 -38.85 -33.63
N GLU A 578 47.71 -39.18 -33.55
CA GLU A 578 48.57 -39.33 -32.35
C GLU A 578 48.70 -38.12 -31.39
#